data_AF-A0A231UZY6-F1
#
_entry.id   AF-A0A231UZY6-F1
#
_cell.length_a   1.000
_cell.length_b   1.000
_cell.length_c   1.000
_cell.angle_alpha   90.00
_cell.angle_beta   90.00
_cell.angle_gamma   90.00
#
_symmetry.space_group_name_H-M   'P 1'
#
loop_
_entity.id
_entity.type
_entity.pdbx_description
1 polymer ?
#
loop_
_entity_poly.entity_id
_entity_poly.type
_entity_poly.pdbx_seq_one_letter_code
_entity_poly.pdbx_strand_id
1 'polypeptide(L)'
;MPGGGASAKEDLRGPDAFTSIPDRQKRAEALFTEMGKVLQHPRCLNCHPVDDMPRQGDAMQLHNPPVIRGDADFGAAAMRCNTCHGTENVAYTVGRGSVPGHEPWLLAPKEMGWIGLSLAAICEQIKDPARNGGKTLSELVEHNAEDGLVGWGWEPGEGREPAPGSQEIFGDLTKAWVAAGAGCPSN
;
A
#
# COMPACT_ATOMS: atom_id res chain seq x y z
N MET A 1 31.96 1.91 10.58
CA MET A 1 30.96 2.97 10.81
C MET A 1 31.18 4.03 9.76
N PRO A 2 30.21 4.32 8.89
CA PRO A 2 28.93 4.93 9.25
C PRO A 2 27.76 4.00 8.88
N GLY A 3 26.53 4.13 9.32
CA GLY A 3 25.81 5.07 10.16
C GLY A 3 24.39 4.50 10.13
N GLY A 4 23.85 4.12 11.28
CA GLY A 4 22.63 3.33 11.37
C GLY A 4 21.48 3.99 10.62
N GLY A 5 21.03 3.35 9.54
CA GLY A 5 19.69 3.57 9.03
C GLY A 5 18.74 3.07 10.10
N ALA A 6 17.93 3.97 10.67
CA ALA A 6 16.77 3.55 11.43
C ALA A 6 15.99 2.57 10.54
N SER A 7 15.80 1.35 11.04
CA SER A 7 15.12 0.29 10.30
C SER A 7 13.70 0.75 10.00
N ALA A 8 13.21 0.61 8.76
CA ALA A 8 11.81 0.88 8.40
C ALA A 8 10.80 0.14 9.32
N LYS A 9 11.24 -0.92 10.00
CA LYS A 9 10.47 -1.59 11.07
C LYS A 9 10.11 -0.70 12.27
N GLU A 10 10.80 0.42 12.50
CA GLU A 10 10.60 1.28 13.68
C GLU A 10 9.84 2.59 13.37
N ASP A 11 9.45 2.85 12.11
CA ASP A 11 8.99 4.17 11.69
C ASP A 11 7.45 4.32 11.57
N LEU A 12 6.66 3.33 12.01
CA LEU A 12 5.20 3.48 12.06
C LEU A 12 4.70 3.51 13.51
N ARG A 13 4.20 4.67 13.94
CA ARG A 13 3.65 4.86 15.29
C ARG A 13 2.24 4.30 15.37
N GLY A 14 1.93 3.60 16.46
CA GLY A 14 0.57 3.14 16.72
C GLY A 14 -0.40 4.27 17.12
N PRO A 15 -1.72 3.99 17.16
CA PRO A 15 -2.75 5.00 17.47
C PRO A 15 -2.56 5.73 18.80
N ASP A 16 -1.98 5.06 19.81
CA ASP A 16 -1.76 5.62 21.15
C ASP A 16 -0.95 6.91 21.12
N ALA A 17 -0.03 7.04 20.16
CA ALA A 17 0.79 8.23 19.97
C ALA A 17 -0.02 9.49 19.61
N PHE A 18 -1.30 9.35 19.22
CA PHE A 18 -2.16 10.43 18.77
C PHE A 18 -3.31 10.73 19.73
N THR A 19 -3.46 9.94 20.80
CA THR A 19 -4.57 10.08 21.77
C THR A 19 -4.55 11.41 22.53
N SER A 20 -3.36 12.01 22.69
CA SER A 20 -3.18 13.30 23.36
C SER A 20 -3.64 14.52 22.56
N ILE A 21 -4.02 14.36 21.27
CA ILE A 21 -4.52 15.44 20.43
C ILE A 21 -6.01 15.64 20.72
N PRO A 22 -6.45 16.67 21.47
CA PRO A 22 -7.84 16.76 21.92
C PRO A 22 -8.83 17.04 20.79
N ASP A 23 -8.40 17.81 19.79
CA ASP A 23 -9.20 18.14 18.62
C ASP A 23 -9.34 16.91 17.71
N ARG A 24 -10.59 16.47 17.51
CA ARG A 24 -10.90 15.23 16.79
C ARG A 24 -10.49 15.30 15.32
N GLN A 25 -10.66 16.46 14.67
CA GLN A 25 -10.29 16.65 13.27
C GLN A 25 -8.76 16.61 13.11
N LYS A 26 -8.03 17.39 13.91
CA LYS A 26 -6.56 17.39 13.91
C LYS A 26 -5.98 16.02 14.24
N ARG A 27 -6.65 15.24 15.10
CA ARG A 27 -6.26 13.86 15.40
C ARG A 27 -6.43 12.97 14.18
N ALA A 28 -7.55 13.05 13.47
CA ALA A 28 -7.76 12.29 12.25
C ALA A 28 -6.71 12.64 11.18
N GLU A 29 -6.43 13.92 10.97
CA GLU A 29 -5.39 14.37 10.02
C GLU A 29 -4.00 13.82 10.39
N ALA A 30 -3.64 13.84 11.67
CA ALA A 30 -2.37 13.29 12.14
C ALA A 30 -2.28 11.76 11.98
N LEU A 31 -3.37 11.04 12.26
CA LEU A 31 -3.47 9.60 12.05
C LEU A 31 -3.31 9.26 10.57
N PHE A 32 -3.99 9.98 9.68
CA PHE A 32 -3.86 9.78 8.23
C PHE A 32 -2.47 10.14 7.73
N THR A 33 -1.84 11.17 8.30
CA THR A 33 -0.45 11.53 8.01
C THR A 33 0.50 10.36 8.32
N GLU A 34 0.29 9.68 9.44
CA GLU A 34 1.07 8.49 9.80
C GLU A 34 0.78 7.31 8.86
N MET A 35 -0.50 7.04 8.54
CA MET A 35 -0.88 6.06 7.51
C MET A 35 -0.22 6.36 6.15
N GLY A 36 -0.02 7.65 5.83
CA GLY A 36 0.63 8.12 4.63
C GLY A 36 2.05 7.60 4.42
N LYS A 37 2.76 7.21 5.50
CA LYS A 37 4.06 6.54 5.40
C LYS A 37 3.97 5.18 4.72
N VAL A 38 2.87 4.45 4.95
CA VAL A 38 2.57 3.17 4.30
C VAL A 38 2.02 3.41 2.90
N LEU A 39 0.97 4.24 2.77
CA LEU A 39 0.28 4.48 1.50
C LEU A 39 1.18 5.01 0.38
N GLN A 40 2.18 5.82 0.72
CA GLN A 40 3.16 6.37 -0.23
C GLN A 40 4.44 5.53 -0.35
N HIS A 41 4.52 4.39 0.35
CA HIS A 41 5.66 3.49 0.27
C HIS A 41 5.65 2.74 -1.09
N PRO A 42 6.82 2.39 -1.66
CA PRO A 42 6.90 1.58 -2.88
C PRO A 42 6.15 0.25 -2.82
N ARG A 43 5.88 -0.31 -1.63
CA ARG A 43 5.05 -1.50 -1.47
C ARG A 43 3.58 -1.28 -1.84
N CYS A 44 3.05 -0.08 -1.60
CA CYS A 44 1.70 0.29 -1.99
C CYS A 44 1.69 0.91 -3.39
N LEU A 45 2.55 1.91 -3.64
CA LEU A 45 2.55 2.66 -4.89
C LEU A 45 2.84 1.80 -6.13
N ASN A 46 3.61 0.71 -6.00
CA ASN A 46 3.85 -0.20 -7.11
C ASN A 46 2.57 -0.89 -7.62
N CYS A 47 1.61 -1.12 -6.73
CA CYS A 47 0.31 -1.75 -7.01
C CYS A 47 -0.80 -0.72 -7.28
N HIS A 48 -0.54 0.56 -7.01
CA HIS A 48 -1.44 1.70 -7.22
C HIS A 48 -0.92 2.69 -8.29
N PRO A 49 -0.54 2.24 -9.51
CA PRO A 49 -0.18 3.17 -10.56
C PRO A 49 -1.40 3.94 -11.08
N VAL A 50 -1.20 5.22 -11.39
CA VAL A 50 -2.20 6.06 -12.08
C VAL A 50 -2.34 5.72 -13.57
N ASP A 51 -1.32 5.05 -14.13
CA ASP A 51 -1.31 4.51 -15.48
C ASP A 51 -1.59 3.00 -15.49
N ASP A 52 -1.52 2.40 -16.67
CA ASP A 52 -1.76 0.97 -16.85
C ASP A 52 -0.51 0.10 -16.63
N MET A 53 0.60 0.68 -16.16
CA MET A 53 1.88 -0.02 -16.02
C MET A 53 2.20 -0.25 -14.54
N PRO A 54 2.31 -1.50 -14.05
CA PRO A 54 2.81 -1.75 -12.71
C PRO A 54 4.24 -1.21 -12.54
N ARG A 55 4.59 -0.84 -11.30
CA ARG A 55 5.98 -0.57 -10.93
C ARG A 55 6.56 -1.74 -10.12
N GLN A 56 7.87 -1.82 -10.01
CA GLN A 56 8.57 -2.88 -9.29
C GLN A 56 9.77 -2.36 -8.51
N GLY A 57 10.10 -3.07 -7.42
CA GLY A 57 11.21 -2.75 -6.54
C GLY A 57 11.03 -1.44 -5.79
N ASP A 58 12.06 -1.05 -5.04
CA ASP A 58 12.01 0.12 -4.15
C ASP A 58 12.23 1.44 -4.91
N ALA A 59 12.90 1.36 -6.05
CA ALA A 59 13.04 2.48 -6.99
C ALA A 59 11.80 2.72 -7.87
N MET A 60 10.70 1.97 -7.68
CA MET A 60 9.45 2.06 -8.44
C MET A 60 9.65 2.11 -9.95
N GLN A 61 10.54 1.27 -10.47
CA GLN A 61 10.82 1.18 -11.90
C GLN A 61 9.65 0.52 -12.62
N LEU A 62 9.47 0.76 -13.92
CA LEU A 62 8.49 0.03 -14.71
C LEU A 62 8.73 -1.49 -14.58
N HIS A 63 7.63 -2.24 -14.49
CA HIS A 63 7.69 -3.70 -14.39
C HIS A 63 8.48 -4.31 -15.56
N ASN A 64 9.30 -5.32 -15.27
CA ASN A 64 10.10 -6.05 -16.24
C ASN A 64 9.92 -7.57 -16.07
N PRO A 65 9.46 -8.30 -17.10
CA PRO A 65 9.15 -7.83 -18.45
C PRO A 65 7.97 -6.84 -18.46
N PRO A 66 7.86 -5.96 -19.48
CA PRO A 66 6.75 -5.02 -19.58
C PRO A 66 5.41 -5.75 -19.62
N VAL A 67 4.50 -5.39 -18.71
CA VAL A 67 3.12 -5.87 -18.65
C VAL A 67 2.17 -4.69 -18.47
N ILE A 68 0.91 -4.85 -18.86
CA ILE A 68 -0.15 -3.86 -18.67
C ILE A 68 -1.25 -4.39 -17.75
N ARG A 69 -1.95 -3.50 -17.05
CA ARG A 69 -3.06 -3.75 -16.11
C ARG A 69 -4.14 -4.70 -16.65
N GLY A 70 -4.64 -4.45 -17.86
CA GLY A 70 -5.80 -5.15 -18.44
C GLY A 70 -7.12 -4.86 -17.73
N ASP A 71 -8.25 -5.24 -18.32
CA ASP A 71 -9.59 -4.84 -17.86
C ASP A 71 -9.99 -5.39 -16.46
N ALA A 72 -9.27 -6.40 -15.97
CA ALA A 72 -9.52 -7.04 -14.67
C ALA A 72 -8.38 -6.81 -13.68
N ASP A 73 -7.52 -5.81 -13.93
CA ASP A 73 -6.33 -5.50 -13.12
C ASP A 73 -5.30 -6.63 -13.00
N PHE A 74 -5.47 -7.69 -13.81
CA PHE A 74 -4.79 -8.98 -13.71
C PHE A 74 -3.97 -9.32 -14.96
N GLY A 75 -3.42 -8.30 -15.62
CA GLY A 75 -2.68 -8.47 -16.86
C GLY A 75 -3.57 -8.49 -18.10
N ALA A 76 -2.98 -8.28 -19.27
CA ALA A 76 -3.68 -8.41 -20.55
C ALA A 76 -4.16 -9.84 -20.82
N ALA A 77 -5.13 -10.02 -21.71
CA ALA A 77 -5.67 -11.33 -22.06
C ALA A 77 -4.61 -12.37 -22.47
N ALA A 78 -3.56 -11.94 -23.18
CA ALA A 78 -2.45 -12.79 -23.63
C ALA A 78 -1.28 -12.91 -22.63
N MET A 79 -1.29 -12.13 -21.55
CA MET A 79 -0.21 -12.09 -20.55
C MET A 79 -0.79 -11.71 -19.19
N ARG A 80 -1.36 -12.70 -18.51
CA ARG A 80 -1.94 -12.56 -17.17
C ARG A 80 -0.86 -12.62 -16.09
N CYS A 81 -1.10 -11.97 -14.95
CA CYS A 81 -0.12 -11.87 -13.87
C CYS A 81 0.36 -13.26 -13.37
N ASN A 82 -0.56 -14.23 -13.28
CA ASN A 82 -0.23 -15.60 -12.84
C ASN A 82 0.59 -16.42 -13.84
N THR A 83 0.93 -15.88 -15.01
CA THR A 83 1.91 -16.51 -15.91
C THR A 83 3.28 -16.61 -15.25
N CYS A 84 3.62 -15.62 -14.40
CA CYS A 84 4.90 -15.56 -13.69
C CYS A 84 4.71 -15.55 -12.17
N HIS A 85 3.68 -14.89 -11.65
CA HIS A 85 3.45 -14.75 -10.21
C HIS A 85 2.65 -15.94 -9.68
N GLY A 86 3.25 -16.69 -8.77
CA GLY A 86 2.59 -17.80 -8.07
C GLY A 86 1.88 -17.35 -6.80
N THR A 87 1.53 -18.32 -5.96
CA THR A 87 0.90 -18.10 -4.65
C THR A 87 1.89 -17.64 -3.58
N GLU A 88 3.20 -17.79 -3.82
CA GLU A 88 4.27 -17.50 -2.87
C GLU A 88 5.43 -16.77 -3.56
N ASN A 89 6.24 -16.05 -2.77
CA ASN A 89 7.47 -15.43 -3.27
C ASN A 89 8.49 -16.52 -3.69
N VAL A 90 9.03 -16.41 -4.91
CA VAL A 90 10.01 -17.37 -5.44
C VAL A 90 11.34 -16.65 -5.70
N ALA A 91 12.39 -17.02 -4.96
CA ALA A 91 13.74 -16.47 -5.17
C ALA A 91 14.27 -16.78 -6.58
N TYR A 92 15.02 -15.85 -7.16
CA TYR A 92 15.69 -16.10 -8.43
C TYR A 92 16.73 -17.21 -8.29
N THR A 93 16.86 -18.06 -9.31
CA THR A 93 17.89 -19.11 -9.34
C THR A 93 19.30 -18.55 -9.52
N VAL A 94 19.41 -17.33 -10.08
CA VAL A 94 20.67 -16.60 -10.28
C VAL A 94 20.45 -15.12 -9.96
N GLY A 95 21.34 -14.53 -9.17
CA GLY A 95 21.25 -13.13 -8.74
C GLY A 95 20.52 -12.97 -7.40
N ARG A 96 20.25 -11.71 -7.03
CA ARG A 96 19.54 -11.36 -5.80
C ARG A 96 18.14 -10.87 -6.14
N GLY A 97 17.14 -11.37 -5.42
CA GLY A 97 15.74 -10.97 -5.57
C GLY A 97 14.80 -12.15 -5.73
N SER A 98 13.52 -11.84 -5.91
CA SER A 98 12.45 -12.82 -6.02
C SER A 98 11.34 -12.34 -6.96
N VAL A 99 10.65 -13.29 -7.60
CA VAL A 99 9.33 -13.06 -8.19
C VAL A 99 8.32 -12.99 -7.04
N PRO A 100 7.51 -11.92 -6.90
CA PRO A 100 6.46 -11.90 -5.90
C PRO A 100 5.39 -12.95 -6.16
N GLY A 101 4.73 -13.40 -5.09
CA GLY A 101 3.55 -14.23 -5.21
C GLY A 101 2.59 -14.06 -4.03
N HIS A 102 1.31 -14.15 -4.35
CA HIS A 102 0.15 -14.16 -3.45
C HIS A 102 -1.06 -14.64 -4.27
N GLU A 103 -2.11 -15.15 -3.62
CA GLU A 103 -3.37 -15.48 -4.29
C GLU A 103 -4.51 -14.62 -3.72
N PRO A 104 -5.05 -13.65 -4.48
CA PRO A 104 -4.70 -13.28 -5.86
C PRO A 104 -3.48 -12.32 -5.95
N TRP A 105 -2.86 -12.21 -7.14
CA TRP A 105 -1.82 -11.20 -7.46
C TRP A 105 -2.28 -10.28 -8.59
N LEU A 106 -2.85 -9.12 -8.24
CA LEU A 106 -3.41 -8.13 -9.17
C LEU A 106 -3.06 -6.70 -8.75
N LEU A 107 -3.30 -5.74 -9.64
CA LEU A 107 -3.22 -4.31 -9.33
C LEU A 107 -4.47 -3.86 -8.56
N ALA A 108 -4.36 -2.79 -7.77
CA ALA A 108 -5.54 -2.10 -7.25
C ALA A 108 -6.28 -1.41 -8.41
N PRO A 109 -7.62 -1.26 -8.37
CA PRO A 109 -8.40 -0.61 -9.43
C PRO A 109 -7.78 0.69 -9.94
N LYS A 110 -7.94 0.99 -11.23
CA LYS A 110 -7.31 2.17 -11.86
C LYS A 110 -7.72 3.48 -11.18
N GLU A 111 -8.94 3.56 -10.70
CA GLU A 111 -9.50 4.68 -9.96
C GLU A 111 -8.83 4.87 -8.59
N MET A 112 -8.02 3.90 -8.12
CA MET A 112 -7.19 3.93 -6.91
C MET A 112 -5.70 4.20 -7.23
N GLY A 113 -5.36 4.73 -8.40
CA GLY A 113 -3.99 5.14 -8.69
C GLY A 113 -3.53 6.31 -7.82
N TRP A 114 -2.36 6.18 -7.20
CA TRP A 114 -1.83 7.14 -6.21
C TRP A 114 -0.47 7.74 -6.55
N ILE A 115 0.27 7.15 -7.50
CA ILE A 115 1.59 7.67 -7.90
C ILE A 115 1.48 9.15 -8.33
N GLY A 116 2.21 10.02 -7.64
CA GLY A 116 2.26 11.46 -7.93
C GLY A 116 1.14 12.30 -7.31
N LEU A 117 0.19 11.67 -6.61
CA LEU A 117 -0.82 12.39 -5.84
C LEU A 117 -0.25 12.89 -4.51
N SER A 118 -0.79 14.00 -4.01
CA SER A 118 -0.50 14.44 -2.64
C SER A 118 -1.22 13.56 -1.62
N LEU A 119 -0.79 13.61 -0.36
CA LEU A 119 -1.40 12.80 0.69
C LEU A 119 -2.85 13.22 0.94
N ALA A 120 -3.16 14.52 0.93
CA ALA A 120 -4.53 15.03 0.93
C ALA A 120 -5.39 14.45 -0.21
N ALA A 121 -4.85 14.36 -1.43
CA ALA A 121 -5.58 13.83 -2.58
C ALA A 121 -5.84 12.31 -2.43
N ILE A 122 -4.86 11.54 -1.96
CA ILE A 122 -5.03 10.12 -1.64
C ILE A 122 -6.11 9.95 -0.56
N CYS A 123 -6.11 10.79 0.48
CA CYS A 123 -7.13 10.74 1.53
C CYS A 123 -8.55 10.92 1.00
N GLU A 124 -8.77 11.98 0.23
CA GLU A 124 -10.11 12.25 -0.34
C GLU A 124 -10.52 11.20 -1.36
N GLN A 125 -9.58 10.53 -2.00
CA GLN A 125 -9.85 9.40 -2.91
C GLN A 125 -10.25 8.13 -2.15
N ILE A 126 -9.52 7.77 -1.10
CA ILE A 126 -9.79 6.57 -0.30
C ILE A 126 -11.14 6.65 0.42
N LYS A 127 -11.62 7.85 0.76
CA LYS A 127 -12.94 8.07 1.38
C LYS A 127 -14.11 7.98 0.40
N ASP A 128 -13.86 8.07 -0.89
CA ASP A 128 -14.90 8.17 -1.91
C ASP A 128 -15.19 6.78 -2.51
N PRO A 129 -16.39 6.19 -2.27
CA PRO A 129 -16.74 4.87 -2.80
C PRO A 129 -16.63 4.77 -4.33
N ALA A 130 -16.80 5.88 -5.05
CA ALA A 130 -16.65 5.89 -6.50
C ALA A 130 -15.18 5.78 -6.96
N ARG A 131 -14.21 5.99 -6.06
CA ARG A 131 -12.78 6.01 -6.35
C ARG A 131 -11.92 5.09 -5.47
N ASN A 132 -12.54 4.30 -4.59
CA ASN A 132 -11.85 3.36 -3.70
C ASN A 132 -12.23 1.87 -3.94
N GLY A 133 -12.88 1.59 -5.07
CA GLY A 133 -13.41 0.26 -5.37
C GLY A 133 -14.70 -0.08 -4.62
N GLY A 134 -15.54 0.92 -4.31
CA GLY A 134 -16.87 0.73 -3.72
C GLY A 134 -16.90 0.48 -2.22
N LYS A 135 -15.77 0.62 -1.52
CA LYS A 135 -15.66 0.32 -0.09
C LYS A 135 -16.23 1.44 0.78
N THR A 136 -16.96 1.05 1.81
CA THR A 136 -17.25 1.91 2.96
C THR A 136 -16.01 2.08 3.83
N LEU A 137 -16.04 3.05 4.77
CA LEU A 137 -14.94 3.21 5.73
C LEU A 137 -14.74 1.98 6.63
N SER A 138 -15.80 1.22 6.91
CA SER A 138 -15.68 -0.02 7.70
C SER A 138 -14.98 -1.12 6.91
N GLU A 139 -15.37 -1.31 5.65
CA GLU A 139 -14.72 -2.28 4.76
C GLU A 139 -13.27 -1.88 4.44
N LEU A 140 -12.95 -0.58 4.45
CA LEU A 140 -11.59 -0.10 4.32
C LEU A 140 -10.73 -0.48 5.54
N VAL A 141 -11.29 -0.44 6.76
CA VAL A 141 -10.60 -0.90 7.97
C VAL A 141 -10.27 -2.39 7.83
N GLU A 142 -11.25 -3.21 7.45
CA GLU A 142 -11.06 -4.64 7.22
C GLU A 142 -10.03 -4.90 6.11
N HIS A 143 -10.15 -4.23 4.96
CA HIS A 143 -9.20 -4.36 3.86
C HIS A 143 -7.77 -4.02 4.29
N ASN A 144 -7.55 -2.89 4.97
CA ASN A 144 -6.20 -2.50 5.39
C ASN A 144 -5.62 -3.43 6.47
N ALA A 145 -6.47 -4.01 7.33
CA ALA A 145 -6.06 -4.85 8.45
C ALA A 145 -5.89 -6.33 8.09
N GLU A 146 -6.68 -6.86 7.15
CA GLU A 146 -6.87 -8.30 6.98
C GLU A 146 -6.67 -8.80 5.54
N ASP A 147 -6.67 -7.92 4.53
CA ASP A 147 -6.44 -8.34 3.14
C ASP A 147 -5.02 -8.89 2.96
N GLY A 148 -4.92 -10.14 2.49
CA GLY A 148 -3.63 -10.81 2.33
C GLY A 148 -2.72 -10.19 1.27
N LEU A 149 -3.28 -9.62 0.21
CA LEU A 149 -2.48 -8.94 -0.83
C LEU A 149 -1.97 -7.59 -0.33
N VAL A 150 -2.72 -6.91 0.54
CA VAL A 150 -2.21 -5.76 1.30
C VAL A 150 -1.10 -6.22 2.26
N GLY A 151 -1.34 -7.32 2.98
CA GLY A 151 -0.39 -7.94 3.92
C GLY A 151 0.94 -8.33 3.31
N TRP A 152 0.95 -8.72 2.02
CA TRP A 152 2.17 -8.98 1.27
C TRP A 152 3.18 -7.82 1.33
N GLY A 153 2.72 -6.58 1.52
CA GLY A 153 3.58 -5.41 1.68
C GLY A 153 4.61 -5.52 2.81
N TRP A 154 4.35 -6.33 3.85
CA TRP A 154 5.28 -6.55 4.97
C TRP A 154 6.12 -7.83 4.82
N GLU A 155 5.76 -8.72 3.89
CA GLU A 155 6.51 -9.93 3.54
C GLU A 155 6.82 -9.99 2.03
N PRO A 156 7.55 -9.00 1.47
CA PRO A 156 7.66 -8.85 0.02
C PRO A 156 8.67 -9.82 -0.62
N GLY A 157 9.18 -10.81 0.10
CA GLY A 157 10.22 -11.71 -0.38
C GLY A 157 11.60 -11.05 -0.54
N GLU A 158 12.58 -11.83 -1.00
CA GLU A 158 13.96 -11.39 -1.07
C GLU A 158 14.15 -10.19 -2.02
N GLY A 159 15.00 -9.25 -1.59
CA GLY A 159 15.46 -8.13 -2.41
C GLY A 159 14.55 -6.90 -2.37
N ARG A 160 13.55 -6.87 -1.50
CA ARG A 160 12.63 -5.73 -1.30
C ARG A 160 12.57 -5.31 0.15
N GLU A 161 12.46 -4.00 0.37
CA GLU A 161 12.17 -3.44 1.69
C GLU A 161 10.67 -3.65 2.06
N PRO A 162 10.37 -4.17 3.26
CA PRO A 162 9.00 -4.22 3.78
C PRO A 162 8.40 -2.82 3.96
N ALA A 163 7.08 -2.73 3.92
CA ALA A 163 6.38 -1.51 4.33
C ALA A 163 6.70 -1.14 5.80
N PRO A 164 6.63 0.15 6.18
CA PRO A 164 6.87 0.56 7.56
C PRO A 164 5.93 -0.13 8.56
N GLY A 165 6.45 -0.48 9.74
CA GLY A 165 5.67 -1.09 10.82
C GLY A 165 5.16 -2.51 10.52
N SER A 166 3.87 -2.74 10.78
CA SER A 166 3.15 -3.99 10.52
C SER A 166 1.74 -3.71 9.96
N GLN A 167 1.13 -4.71 9.32
CA GLN A 167 -0.26 -4.61 8.86
C GLN A 167 -1.23 -4.36 10.02
N GLU A 168 -0.99 -4.99 11.17
CA GLU A 168 -1.77 -4.79 12.40
C GLU A 168 -1.79 -3.30 12.80
N ILE A 169 -0.62 -2.66 12.87
CA ILE A 169 -0.51 -1.24 13.21
C ILE A 169 -1.21 -0.38 12.13
N PHE A 170 -1.09 -0.73 10.85
CA PHE A 170 -1.75 -0.02 9.77
C PHE A 170 -3.29 -0.13 9.83
N GLY A 171 -3.81 -1.32 10.16
CA GLY A 171 -5.22 -1.55 10.43
C GLY A 171 -5.73 -0.75 11.62
N ASP A 172 -4.97 -0.76 12.73
CA ASP A 172 -5.28 0.00 13.94
C ASP A 172 -5.28 1.52 13.71
N LEU A 173 -4.31 2.03 12.93
CA LEU A 173 -4.30 3.43 12.50
C LEU A 173 -5.52 3.76 11.64
N THR A 174 -5.88 2.89 10.70
CA THR A 174 -7.07 3.07 9.85
C THR A 174 -8.33 3.14 10.69
N LYS A 175 -8.48 2.21 11.65
CA LYS A 175 -9.60 2.17 12.60
C LYS A 175 -9.67 3.43 13.46
N ALA A 176 -8.54 3.88 14.00
CA ALA A 176 -8.46 5.09 14.80
C ALA A 176 -8.79 6.34 13.97
N TRP A 177 -8.33 6.41 12.73
CA TRP A 177 -8.62 7.50 11.80
C TRP A 177 -10.12 7.59 11.48
N VAL A 178 -10.75 6.45 11.15
CA VAL A 178 -12.20 6.37 10.93
C VAL A 178 -12.96 6.76 12.20
N ALA A 179 -12.55 6.26 13.36
CA ALA A 179 -13.16 6.64 14.64
C ALA A 179 -13.00 8.14 14.95
N ALA A 180 -11.89 8.76 14.54
CA ALA A 180 -11.66 10.19 14.63
C ALA A 180 -12.42 11.00 13.57
N GLY A 181 -13.15 10.37 12.65
CA GLY A 181 -14.01 11.06 11.67
C GLY A 181 -13.44 11.13 10.25
N ALA A 182 -12.39 10.36 9.96
CA ALA A 182 -11.79 10.23 8.62
C ALA A 182 -11.38 11.58 7.98
N GLY A 183 -10.83 12.49 8.80
CA GLY A 183 -10.34 13.80 8.35
C GLY A 183 -9.08 13.68 7.48
N CYS A 184 -8.99 14.52 6.44
CA CYS A 184 -7.87 14.55 5.52
C CYS A 184 -6.91 15.70 5.82
N PRO A 185 -5.58 15.45 5.75
CA PRO A 185 -4.60 16.51 5.97
C PRO A 185 -4.74 17.60 4.91
N SER A 186 -4.24 18.81 5.23
CA SER A 186 -4.32 19.95 4.33
C SER A 186 -3.26 19.94 3.21
N ASN A 187 -2.31 18.99 3.23
CA ASN A 187 -1.17 18.91 2.31
C ASN A 187 -0.97 17.51 1.71
#